data_AF-A0A7C5TAP6-F1
#
_entry.id   AF-A0A7C5TAP6-F1
#
_cell.length_a   1.000
_cell.length_b   1.000
_cell.length_c   1.000
_cell.angle_alpha   90.00
_cell.angle_beta   90.00
_cell.angle_gamma   90.00
#
_symmetry.space_group_name_H-M   'P 1'
#
loop_
_entity.id
_entity.type
_entity.pdbx_description
1 polymer ?
#
loop_
_entity_poly.entity_id
_entity_poly.type
_entity_poly.pdbx_seq_one_letter_code
_entity_poly.pdbx_strand_id
1 'polypeptide(L)'
;MGSLILTCRGELIVSYEEANELIVYDMDSRRVILRIRKPDDPLLLEELLEDHDPWIIVSEYVPPKVYEVLRDMGLKVELTKKCRVVEYLENVFI
;
A
#
# COMPACT_ATOMS: atom_id res chain seq x y z
N MET A 1 -3.29 -15.50 4.74
CA MET A 1 -3.03 -14.42 5.71
C MET A 1 -2.54 -13.23 4.93
N GLY A 2 -3.45 -12.36 4.51
CA GLY A 2 -3.11 -11.29 3.58
C GLY A 2 -2.95 -9.97 4.29
N SER A 3 -1.80 -9.34 4.14
CA SER A 3 -1.67 -7.91 4.40
C SER A 3 -1.75 -7.14 3.08
N LEU A 4 -2.29 -5.92 3.16
CA LEU A 4 -2.27 -4.97 2.05
C LEU A 4 -1.54 -3.71 2.46
N ILE A 5 -0.98 -3.02 1.48
CA ILE A 5 -0.31 -1.74 1.65
C ILE A 5 -1.18 -0.66 1.03
N LEU A 6 -1.37 0.45 1.74
CA LEU A 6 -2.03 1.64 1.21
C LEU A 6 -0.98 2.75 1.03
N THR A 7 -0.92 3.37 -0.14
CA THR A 7 -0.10 4.58 -0.36
C THR A 7 -0.86 5.80 0.13
N CYS A 8 -0.37 6.42 1.21
CA CYS A 8 -1.16 7.39 1.96
C CYS A 8 -0.46 8.74 2.16
N ARG A 9 -1.31 9.75 2.38
CA ARG A 9 -0.93 11.05 2.94
C ARG A 9 -1.91 11.43 4.05
N GLY A 10 -1.56 11.09 5.28
CA GLY A 10 -2.50 11.08 6.40
C GLY A 10 -3.55 9.98 6.20
N GLU A 11 -4.82 10.33 6.39
CA GLU A 11 -5.95 9.39 6.27
C GLU A 11 -6.48 9.22 4.83
N LEU A 12 -5.73 9.66 3.82
CA LEU A 12 -6.12 9.62 2.41
C LEU A 12 -5.22 8.66 1.63
N ILE A 13 -5.84 7.78 0.83
CA ILE A 13 -5.15 7.03 -0.21
C ILE A 13 -4.90 7.97 -1.38
N VAL A 14 -3.64 8.06 -1.80
CA VAL A 14 -3.16 8.94 -2.88
C VAL A 14 -2.23 8.17 -3.80
N SER A 15 -1.76 8.80 -4.87
CA SER A 15 -0.77 8.21 -5.77
C SER A 15 0.54 7.88 -5.06
N TYR A 16 1.31 6.94 -5.61
CA TYR A 16 2.59 6.49 -5.01
C TYR A 16 3.58 7.65 -4.86
N GLU A 17 3.57 8.63 -5.76
CA GLU A 17 4.44 9.81 -5.72
C GLU A 17 3.98 10.84 -4.69
N GLU A 18 2.67 11.02 -4.49
CA GLU A 18 2.10 11.93 -3.49
C GLU A 18 2.18 11.39 -2.06
N ALA A 19 2.27 10.07 -1.90
CA ALA A 19 2.29 9.41 -0.61
C ALA A 19 3.55 9.77 0.18
N ASN A 20 3.39 10.13 1.44
CA ASN A 20 4.50 10.30 2.38
C ASN A 20 4.60 9.12 3.37
N GLU A 21 3.56 8.30 3.45
CA GLU A 21 3.49 7.12 4.29
C GLU A 21 2.90 5.93 3.54
N LEU A 22 3.28 4.73 3.98
CA LEU A 22 2.65 3.48 3.61
C LEU A 22 1.99 2.90 4.86
N ILE A 23 0.74 2.49 4.72
CA ILE A 23 -0.01 1.85 5.80
C ILE A 23 -0.11 0.36 5.49
N VAL A 24 0.44 -0.47 6.35
CA VAL A 24 0.28 -1.93 6.28
C VAL A 24 -0.96 -2.31 7.08
N TYR A 25 -1.92 -2.93 6.42
CA TYR A 25 -3.19 -3.34 7.00
C TYR A 25 -3.34 -4.85 6.94
N ASP A 26 -3.65 -5.46 8.08
CA ASP A 26 -3.92 -6.90 8.20
C ASP A 26 -5.39 -7.19 7.87
N MET A 27 -5.64 -7.96 6.82
CA MET A 27 -7.01 -8.24 6.38
C MET A 27 -7.75 -9.20 7.30
N ASP A 28 -7.02 -10.09 8.00
CA ASP A 28 -7.62 -11.12 8.86
C ASP A 28 -8.10 -10.53 10.18
N SER A 29 -7.26 -9.73 10.83
CA SER A 29 -7.51 -9.05 12.10
C SER A 29 -8.12 -7.65 11.94
N ARG A 30 -8.27 -7.19 10.69
CA ARG A 30 -8.93 -5.93 10.31
C ARG A 30 -8.35 -4.70 11.01
N ARG A 31 -7.03 -4.62 11.10
CA ARG A 31 -6.33 -3.52 11.77
C ARG A 31 -5.10 -3.08 11.01
N VAL A 32 -4.75 -1.82 11.21
CA VAL A 32 -3.44 -1.30 10.80
C VAL A 32 -2.38 -1.99 11.65
N ILE A 33 -1.43 -2.66 10.99
CA ILE A 33 -0.25 -3.26 11.63
C ILE A 33 0.78 -2.16 11.87
N LEU A 34 1.04 -1.38 10.84
CA LEU A 34 2.16 -0.45 10.81
C LEU A 34 1.87 0.75 9.91
N ARG A 35 2.42 1.90 10.31
CA ARG A 35 2.55 3.07 9.43
C ARG A 35 4.04 3.38 9.29
N ILE A 36 4.54 3.33 8.07
CA ILE A 36 5.93 3.64 7.75
C ILE A 36 6.00 4.86 6.87
N ARG A 37 7.05 5.66 7.03
CA ARG A 37 7.36 6.69 6.05
C ARG A 37 7.73 6.02 4.73
N LYS A 38 7.13 6.47 3.61
CA LYS A 38 7.45 5.90 2.30
C LYS A 38 8.93 6.15 1.99
N PRO A 39 9.72 5.12 1.66
CA PRO A 39 11.11 5.32 1.27
C PRO A 39 11.19 6.12 -0.04
N ASP A 40 12.24 6.93 -0.16
CA ASP A 40 12.55 7.64 -1.41
C ASP A 40 13.15 6.68 -2.45
N ASP A 41 13.83 5.61 -1.97
CA ASP A 41 14.41 4.55 -2.78
C ASP A 41 13.47 3.31 -2.81
N PRO A 42 12.98 2.89 -4.00
CA PRO A 42 12.20 1.66 -4.15
C PRO A 42 12.91 0.39 -3.68
N LEU A 43 14.25 0.33 -3.65
CA LEU A 43 14.97 -0.86 -3.16
C LEU A 43 14.77 -1.08 -1.66
N LEU A 44 14.64 0.00 -0.89
CA LEU A 44 14.36 -0.08 0.55
C LEU A 44 12.91 -0.51 0.84
N LEU A 45 12.04 -0.50 -0.18
CA LEU A 45 10.68 -0.96 -0.03
C LEU A 45 10.64 -2.47 0.17
N GLU A 46 11.51 -3.24 -0.49
CA GLU A 46 11.56 -4.70 -0.35
C GLU A 46 11.90 -5.10 1.09
N GLU A 47 12.97 -4.52 1.65
CA GLU A 47 13.40 -4.76 3.03
C GLU A 47 12.30 -4.39 4.05
N LEU A 48 11.55 -3.31 3.81
CA LEU A 48 10.47 -2.87 4.71
C LEU A 48 9.24 -3.77 4.66
N LEU A 49 9.06 -4.54 3.59
CA LEU A 49 7.87 -5.35 3.36
C LEU A 49 8.11 -6.84 3.58
N GLU A 50 9.37 -7.30 3.62
CA GLU A 50 9.75 -8.70 3.82
C GLU A 50 9.12 -9.29 5.10
N ASP A 51 9.08 -8.51 6.19
CA ASP A 51 8.51 -8.93 7.49
C ASP A 51 6.98 -9.06 7.51
N HIS A 52 6.29 -8.48 6.51
CA HIS A 52 4.84 -8.35 6.50
C HIS A 52 4.13 -9.16 5.41
N ASP A 53 4.91 -9.74 4.48
CA ASP A 53 4.45 -10.51 3.32
C ASP A 53 3.17 -9.93 2.69
N PRO A 54 3.16 -8.66 2.27
CA PRO A 54 1.98 -8.05 1.67
C PRO A 54 1.74 -8.63 0.29
N TRP A 55 0.46 -8.70 -0.09
CA TRP A 55 0.06 -9.33 -1.36
C TRP A 55 -0.41 -8.30 -2.37
N ILE A 56 -0.88 -7.15 -1.86
CA ILE A 56 -1.54 -6.10 -2.62
C ILE A 56 -1.01 -4.75 -2.15
N ILE A 57 -0.70 -3.88 -3.09
CA ILE A 57 -0.51 -2.45 -2.86
C ILE A 57 -1.65 -1.69 -3.54
N VAL A 58 -2.33 -0.86 -2.76
CA VAL A 58 -3.45 -0.04 -3.18
C VAL A 58 -2.96 1.40 -3.30
N SER A 59 -3.21 2.00 -4.47
CA SER A 59 -2.80 3.36 -4.78
C SER A 59 -3.77 4.03 -5.72
N GLU A 60 -3.79 5.36 -5.75
CA GLU A 60 -4.52 6.09 -6.80
C GLU A 60 -3.85 5.92 -8.16
N TYR A 61 -2.52 5.92 -8.17
CA TYR A 61 -1.70 5.80 -9.36
C TYR A 61 -0.30 5.34 -8.98
N VAL A 62 0.28 4.46 -9.79
CA VAL A 62 1.66 4.00 -9.66
C VAL A 62 2.38 4.27 -10.98
N PRO A 63 3.51 4.99 -10.98
CA PRO A 63 4.32 5.18 -12.17
C PRO A 63 4.76 3.84 -12.78
N PRO A 64 4.84 3.69 -14.11
CA PRO A 64 5.16 2.41 -14.77
C PRO A 64 6.43 1.74 -14.26
N LYS A 65 7.50 2.52 -14.02
CA LYS A 65 8.77 2.01 -13.49
C LYS A 65 8.62 1.39 -12.09
N VAL A 66 7.81 2.02 -11.22
CA VAL A 66 7.55 1.50 -9.87
C VAL A 66 6.63 0.28 -9.95
N TYR A 67 5.65 0.30 -10.86
CA TYR A 67 4.75 -0.81 -11.10
C TYR A 67 5.51 -2.09 -11.49
N GLU A 68 6.51 -1.97 -12.37
CA GLU A 68 7.37 -3.11 -12.76
C GLU A 68 8.11 -3.70 -11.56
N VAL A 69 8.73 -2.86 -10.73
CA VAL A 69 9.43 -3.29 -9.50
C VAL A 69 8.47 -4.03 -8.55
N LEU A 70 7.31 -3.43 -8.25
CA LEU A 70 6.31 -4.03 -7.37
C LEU A 70 5.82 -5.39 -7.89
N ARG A 71 5.60 -5.49 -9.20
CA ARG A 71 5.19 -6.75 -9.83
C ARG A 71 6.29 -7.80 -9.77
N ASP A 72 7.54 -7.41 -9.97
CA ASP A 72 8.69 -8.32 -9.91
C ASP A 72 8.94 -8.82 -8.48
N MET A 73 8.54 -8.05 -7.45
CA MET A 73 8.45 -8.48 -6.04
C MET A 73 7.25 -9.40 -5.75
N GLY A 74 6.39 -9.69 -6.73
CA GLY A 74 5.20 -10.53 -6.57
C GLY A 74 3.97 -9.80 -6.01
N LEU A 75 4.03 -8.48 -5.84
CA LEU A 75 2.90 -7.67 -5.36
C LEU A 75 1.89 -7.41 -6.48
N LYS A 76 0.61 -7.57 -6.16
CA LYS A 76 -0.47 -7.07 -7.02
C LYS A 76 -0.68 -5.59 -6.76
N VAL A 77 -0.84 -4.81 -7.83
CA VAL A 77 -1.18 -3.40 -7.71
C VAL A 77 -2.67 -3.23 -7.96
N GLU A 78 -3.37 -2.65 -7.00
CA GLU A 78 -4.77 -2.27 -7.11
C GLU A 78 -4.87 -0.74 -7.23
N LEU A 79 -5.52 -0.28 -8.29
CA LEU A 79 -5.75 1.14 -8.50
C LEU A 79 -7.14 1.53 -8.00
N THR A 80 -7.19 2.54 -7.15
CA THR A 80 -8.44 3.09 -6.60
C THR A 80 -8.54 4.59 -6.90
N LYS A 81 -9.69 5.20 -6.61
CA LYS A 81 -9.78 6.66 -6.60
C LYS A 81 -9.20 7.19 -5.30
N LYS A 82 -8.70 8.42 -5.31
CA LYS A 82 -8.38 9.15 -4.08
C LYS A 82 -9.57 9.17 -3.13
N CYS A 83 -9.41 8.58 -1.96
CA CYS A 83 -10.47 8.42 -0.96
C CYS A 83 -9.86 8.29 0.43
N ARG A 84 -10.71 8.28 1.47
CA ARG A 84 -10.24 8.05 2.84
C ARG A 84 -9.93 6.57 3.05
N VAL A 85 -8.90 6.29 3.83
CA VAL A 85 -8.52 4.91 4.19
C VAL A 85 -9.70 4.14 4.79
N VAL A 86 -10.45 4.77 5.71
CA VAL A 86 -11.63 4.16 6.33
C VAL A 86 -12.70 3.80 5.30
N GLU A 87 -13.00 4.71 4.37
CA GLU A 87 -14.01 4.49 3.32
C GLU A 87 -13.59 3.34 2.38
N TYR A 88 -12.31 3.28 2.01
CA TYR A 88 -11.81 2.19 1.19
C TYR A 88 -11.93 0.85 1.90
N LEU A 89 -11.46 0.76 3.15
CA LEU A 89 -11.50 -0.47 3.93
C LEU A 89 -12.94 -0.93 4.18
N GLU A 90 -13.87 -0.02 4.47
CA GLU A 90 -15.30 -0.37 4.60
C GLU A 90 -15.82 -1.02 3.32
N ASN A 91 -15.49 -0.49 2.13
CA ASN A 91 -15.95 -1.05 0.86
C ASN A 91 -15.34 -2.42 0.50
N VAL A 92 -14.10 -2.69 0.91
CA VAL A 92 -13.43 -3.98 0.64
C VAL A 92 -14.04 -5.13 1.45
N PHE A 93 -14.65 -4.84 2.60
CA PHE A 93 -15.18 -5.84 3.53
C PHE A 93 -16.71 -5.97 3.57
N ILE A 94 -17.42 -5.37 2.60
CA ILE A 94 -18.88 -5.54 2.43
C ILE A 94 -19.22 -6.92 1.87
#